data_AF-A0A7C4IDW9-F1
#
_entry.id   AF-A0A7C4IDW9-F1
#
_cell.length_a   1.000
_cell.length_b   1.000
_cell.length_c   1.000
_cell.angle_alpha   90.00
_cell.angle_beta   90.00
_cell.angle_gamma   90.00
#
_symmetry.space_group_name_H-M   'P 1'
#
loop_
_entity.id
_entity.type
_entity.pdbx_description
1 polymer ?
#
loop_
_entity_poly.entity_id
_entity_poly.type
_entity_poly.pdbx_seq_one_letter_code
_entity_poly.pdbx_strand_id
1 'polypeptide(L)'
;MEHDTPPGCPALSLQSKLDRIAHERDVLALMRELARAGLREGDAVRHASTGEAGRLWIDREGQPPRIVVLIESGALEPYSAGCWRPG
;
A
#
# COMPACT_ATOMS: atom_id res chain seq x y z
N MET A 1 9.69 21.49 42.74
CA MET A 1 10.02 21.25 41.33
C MET A 1 9.42 19.90 40.98
N GLU A 2 8.19 19.92 40.48
CA GLU A 2 7.46 18.71 40.13
C GLU A 2 7.92 18.29 38.73
N HIS A 3 8.42 17.06 38.61
CA HIS A 3 8.89 16.51 37.36
C HIS A 3 7.68 16.13 36.50
N ASP A 4 7.43 16.96 35.49
CA ASP A 4 6.54 16.68 34.36
C ASP A 4 7.13 15.48 33.59
N THR A 5 6.67 14.27 33.88
CA THR A 5 6.97 13.10 33.05
C THR A 5 6.14 13.18 31.78
N PRO A 6 6.75 13.25 30.58
CA PRO A 6 5.99 13.22 29.34
C PRO A 6 5.23 11.89 29.26
N PRO A 7 4.01 11.86 28.70
CA PRO A 7 3.26 10.62 28.51
C PRO A 7 4.06 9.73 27.56
N GLY A 8 4.84 8.80 28.12
CA GLY A 8 5.53 7.78 27.36
C GLY A 8 4.49 7.02 26.54
N CYS A 9 4.64 7.04 25.22
CA CYS A 9 3.79 6.26 24.33
C CYS A 9 3.64 4.85 24.92
N PRO A 10 2.42 4.38 25.24
CA PRO A 10 2.25 3.07 25.84
C PRO A 10 2.91 2.05 24.91
N ALA A 11 3.89 1.32 25.42
CA ALA A 11 4.56 0.29 24.66
C ALA A 11 3.48 -0.65 24.13
N LEU A 12 3.34 -0.72 22.80
CA LEU A 12 2.39 -1.61 22.14
C LEU A 12 2.54 -3.01 22.75
N SER A 13 1.40 -3.66 23.01
CA SER A 13 1.42 -5.05 23.48
C SER A 13 2.22 -5.93 22.52
N LEU A 14 2.78 -7.04 23.01
CA LEU A 14 3.50 -7.98 22.14
C LEU A 14 2.65 -8.40 20.94
N GLN A 15 1.34 -8.64 21.16
CA GLN A 15 0.41 -8.98 20.09
C GLN A 15 0.33 -7.86 19.05
N SER A 16 0.13 -6.61 19.48
CA SER A 16 0.07 -5.45 18.58
C SER A 16 1.35 -5.27 17.77
N LYS A 17 2.51 -5.61 18.34
CA LYS A 17 3.79 -5.62 17.61
C LYS A 17 3.83 -6.72 16.56
N LEU A 18 3.40 -7.93 16.91
CA LEU A 18 3.34 -9.07 15.98
C LEU A 18 2.39 -8.80 14.82
N ASP A 19 1.22 -8.22 15.09
CA ASP A 19 0.24 -7.85 14.06
C ASP A 19 0.82 -6.80 13.10
N ARG A 20 1.54 -5.80 13.63
CA ARG A 20 2.23 -4.81 12.81
C ARG A 20 3.31 -5.45 11.92
N ILE A 21 4.10 -6.36 12.47
CA ILE A 21 5.13 -7.08 11.70
C ILE A 21 4.49 -7.93 10.60
N ALA A 22 3.36 -8.60 10.88
CA ALA A 22 2.62 -9.35 9.88
C ALA A 22 2.13 -8.43 8.75
N HIS A 23 1.54 -7.28 9.11
CA HIS A 23 1.09 -6.29 8.14
C HIS A 23 2.24 -5.74 7.26
N GLU A 24 3.37 -5.37 7.86
CA GLU A 24 4.54 -4.88 7.12
C GLU A 24 5.11 -5.95 6.17
N ARG A 25 5.06 -7.24 6.56
CA ARG A 25 5.46 -8.35 5.69
C ARG A 25 4.54 -8.51 4.48
N ASP A 26 3.23 -8.32 4.65
CA ASP A 26 2.27 -8.37 3.55
C ASP A 26 2.53 -7.24 2.56
N VAL A 27 2.76 -6.01 3.06
CA VAL A 27 3.14 -4.86 2.21
C VAL A 27 4.43 -5.15 1.41
N LEU A 28 5.46 -5.70 2.06
CA LEU A 28 6.71 -6.08 1.39
C LEU A 28 6.51 -7.17 0.33
N ALA A 29 5.58 -8.10 0.55
CA ALA A 29 5.22 -9.12 -0.44
C ALA A 29 4.60 -8.47 -1.70
N LEU A 30 3.70 -7.50 -1.53
CA LEU A 30 3.11 -6.73 -2.63
C LEU A 30 4.15 -5.90 -3.39
N MET A 31 5.06 -5.23 -2.67
CA MET A 31 6.17 -4.50 -3.31
C MET A 31 7.06 -5.43 -4.15
N ARG A 32 7.31 -6.65 -3.66
CA ARG A 32 8.08 -7.67 -4.39
C ARG A 32 7.32 -8.16 -5.62
N GLU A 33 6.01 -8.31 -5.55
CA GLU A 33 5.17 -8.66 -6.69
C GLU A 33 5.27 -7.61 -7.80
N LEU A 34 5.13 -6.33 -7.45
CA LEU A 34 5.33 -5.22 -8.39
C LEU A 34 6.74 -5.26 -9.00
N ALA A 35 7.77 -5.40 -8.16
CA ALA A 35 9.16 -5.44 -8.65
C ALA A 35 9.42 -6.61 -9.62
N ARG A 36 8.78 -7.77 -9.40
CA ARG A 36 8.85 -8.91 -10.34
C ARG A 36 8.19 -8.61 -11.69
N ALA A 37 7.17 -7.76 -11.69
CA ALA A 37 6.53 -7.25 -12.91
C ALA A 37 7.29 -6.05 -13.53
N GLY A 38 8.42 -5.63 -12.94
CA GLY A 38 9.17 -4.45 -13.39
C GLY A 38 8.51 -3.11 -13.00
N LEU A 39 7.58 -3.14 -12.05
CA LEU A 39 6.79 -1.99 -11.61
C LEU A 39 7.15 -1.57 -10.18
N ARG A 40 6.78 -0.33 -9.83
CA ARG A 40 6.96 0.29 -8.52
C ARG A 40 5.73 1.12 -8.14
N GLU A 41 5.57 1.35 -6.85
CA GLU A 41 4.59 2.33 -6.35
C GLU A 41 4.88 3.71 -6.95
N GLY A 42 3.84 4.39 -7.43
CA GLY A 42 3.91 5.67 -8.12
C GLY A 42 4.04 5.59 -9.66
N ASP A 43 4.35 4.41 -10.21
CA ASP A 43 4.44 4.22 -11.66
C ASP A 43 3.10 4.51 -12.34
N ALA A 44 3.19 5.12 -13.53
CA ALA A 44 2.02 5.37 -14.37
C ALA A 44 1.56 4.06 -15.02
N VAL A 45 0.25 3.84 -14.99
CA VAL A 45 -0.40 2.71 -15.63
C VAL A 45 -1.62 3.17 -16.40
N ARG A 46 -2.01 2.40 -17.41
CA ARG A 46 -3.20 2.65 -18.22
C ARG A 46 -4.09 1.42 -18.27
N HIS A 47 -5.38 1.62 -18.07
CA HIS A 47 -6.37 0.54 -18.13
C HIS A 47 -6.51 0.08 -19.59
N ALA A 48 -6.36 -1.20 -19.84
CA ALA A 48 -6.32 -1.80 -21.18
C ALA A 48 -7.64 -1.64 -21.94
N SER A 49 -8.78 -1.75 -21.24
CA SER A 49 -10.11 -1.65 -21.86
C SER A 49 -10.64 -0.22 -22.01
N THR A 50 -10.52 0.62 -20.97
CA THR A 50 -11.08 1.97 -20.94
C THR A 50 -10.09 3.05 -21.41
N GLY A 51 -8.79 2.75 -21.40
CA GLY A 51 -7.72 3.72 -21.70
C GLY A 51 -7.45 4.71 -20.58
N GLU A 52 -8.10 4.57 -19.42
CA GLU A 52 -7.95 5.47 -18.28
C GLU A 52 -6.53 5.38 -17.70
N ALA A 53 -5.96 6.54 -17.35
CA ALA A 53 -4.65 6.63 -16.74
C ALA A 53 -4.77 6.68 -15.21
N GLY A 54 -3.77 6.12 -14.54
CA GLY A 54 -3.64 6.21 -13.10
C GLY A 54 -2.23 5.91 -12.63
N ARG A 55 -2.06 5.87 -11.31
CA ARG A 55 -0.78 5.55 -10.68
C ARG A 55 -0.92 4.38 -9.73
N LEU A 56 0.06 3.49 -9.74
CA LEU A 56 0.12 2.36 -8.81
C LEU A 56 0.31 2.85 -7.38
N TRP A 57 -0.42 2.22 -6.45
CA TRP A 57 -0.31 2.47 -5.03
C TRP A 57 -0.52 1.18 -4.24
N ILE A 58 0.07 1.06 -3.05
CA ILE A 58 -0.30 0.03 -2.08
C ILE A 58 -1.23 0.66 -1.06
N ASP A 59 -2.49 0.23 -1.05
CA ASP A 59 -3.43 0.55 0.01
C ASP A 59 -3.03 -0.22 1.27
N ARG A 60 -2.44 0.50 2.22
CA ARG A 60 -1.97 -0.02 3.51
C ARG A 60 -3.05 0.07 4.60
N GLU A 61 -4.11 0.82 4.36
CA GLU A 61 -5.23 0.95 5.30
C GLU A 61 -6.24 -0.19 5.09
N GLY A 62 -6.31 -0.73 3.88
CA GLY A 62 -6.99 -1.98 3.59
C GLY A 62 -6.44 -3.15 4.42
N GLN A 63 -7.34 -4.01 4.90
CA GLN A 63 -6.99 -5.20 5.67
C GLN A 63 -7.61 -6.45 5.01
N PRO A 64 -6.82 -7.25 4.24
CA PRO A 64 -5.37 -7.13 4.02
C PRO A 64 -4.97 -5.95 3.09
N PRO A 65 -3.70 -5.49 3.16
CA PRO A 65 -3.19 -4.50 2.24
C PRO A 65 -3.25 -5.03 0.80
N ARG A 66 -3.40 -4.15 -0.19
CA ARG A 66 -3.56 -4.54 -1.60
C ARG A 66 -3.00 -3.50 -2.56
N ILE A 67 -2.65 -3.95 -3.78
CA ILE A 67 -2.23 -3.05 -4.86
C ILE A 67 -3.48 -2.45 -5.49
N VAL A 68 -3.47 -1.13 -5.64
CA VAL A 68 -4.53 -0.34 -6.26
C VAL A 68 -3.95 0.61 -7.29
N VAL A 69 -4.82 1.17 -8.13
CA VAL A 69 -4.53 2.26 -9.03
C VAL A 69 -5.35 3.46 -8.59
N LEU A 70 -4.66 4.56 -8.27
CA LEU A 70 -5.28 5.86 -8.11
C LEU A 70 -5.49 6.46 -9.49
N ILE A 71 -6.73 6.46 -9.96
CA ILE A 71 -7.11 7.06 -11.25
C ILE A 71 -7.30 8.57 -11.10
N GLU A 72 -7.24 9.32 -12.20
CA GLU A 72 -7.29 10.80 -12.18
C GLU A 72 -8.57 11.36 -11.55
N SER A 73 -9.68 10.60 -11.58
CA SER A 73 -10.93 10.96 -10.90
C SER A 73 -10.83 10.93 -9.37
N GLY A 74 -9.73 10.40 -8.82
CA GLY A 74 -9.50 10.24 -7.39
C GLY A 74 -9.99 8.91 -6.81
N ALA A 75 -10.56 8.02 -7.64
CA ALA A 75 -10.97 6.70 -7.18
C ALA A 75 -9.77 5.75 -7.05
N LEU A 76 -9.90 4.76 -6.17
CA LEU A 76 -8.95 3.65 -6.03
C LEU A 76 -9.56 2.40 -6.65
N GLU A 77 -8.95 1.92 -7.73
CA GLU A 77 -9.35 0.67 -8.37
C GLU A 77 -8.37 -0.46 -8.05
N PRO A 78 -8.82 -1.72 -7.93
CA PRO A 78 -7.91 -2.86 -7.78
C PRO A 78 -6.95 -2.97 -8.97
N TYR A 79 -5.65 -3.13 -8.68
CA TYR A 79 -4.68 -3.43 -9.73
C TYR A 79 -4.78 -4.89 -10.15
N SER A 80 -4.66 -5.13 -11.46
CA SER A 80 -4.44 -6.45 -12.02
C SER A 80 -3.56 -6.33 -13.27
N ALA A 81 -2.59 -7.23 -13.42
CA ALA A 81 -1.68 -7.22 -14.58
C ALA A 81 -2.38 -7.49 -15.93
N GLY A 82 -3.63 -8.00 -15.89
CA GLY A 82 -4.47 -8.20 -17.07
C GLY A 82 -5.21 -6.93 -17.50
N CYS A 83 -5.65 -6.12 -16.53
CA CYS A 83 -6.42 -4.90 -16.79
C CYS A 83 -5.54 -3.66 -16.92
N TRP A 84 -4.38 -3.61 -16.26
CA TRP A 84 -3.52 -2.44 -16.22
C TRP A 84 -2.18 -2.73 -16.90
N ARG A 85 -1.77 -1.81 -17.77
CA ARG A 85 -0.48 -1.87 -18.48
C ARG A 85 0.42 -0.73 -18.01
N PRO A 86 1.74 -0.92 -17.99
CA PRO A 86 2.68 0.19 -17.84
C PRO A 86 2.36 1.25 -18.90
N GLY A 87 2.22 2.50 -18.47
CA GLY A 87 1.90 3.66 -19.31
C GLY A 87 3.08 4.22 -20.08
#